data_AF-A0A250X463-F1
#
_entry.id   AF-A0A250X463-F1
#
_cell.length_a   1.000
_cell.length_b   1.000
_cell.length_c   1.000
_cell.angle_alpha   90.00
_cell.angle_beta   90.00
_cell.angle_gamma   90.00
#
_symmetry.space_group_name_H-M   'P 1'
#
loop_
_entity.id
_entity.type
_entity.pdbx_description
1 polymer ?
#
loop_
_entity_poly.entity_id
_entity_poly.type
_entity_poly.pdbx_seq_one_letter_code
_entity_poly.pdbx_strand_id
1 'polypeptide(L)'
;MASLSKVHLLVIADKSSPELQVLSTLPSNVEIVAIGKPNELDHLTLQQWDSISILLNFGTGVKAARKEDIQAIWSNLHNLKWMHSTIAGLEHLLFDELIQSSVILTNAKQCPAQWTQQEIPGSS
;
A
#
# COMPACT_ATOMS: atom_id res chain seq x y z
N MET A 1 -5.87 2.90 28.40
CA MET A 1 -5.93 2.54 26.96
C MET A 1 -4.54 2.72 26.40
N ALA A 2 -3.94 1.69 25.79
CA ALA A 2 -2.63 1.85 25.16
C ALA A 2 -2.77 2.84 24.00
N SER A 3 -1.93 3.87 23.96
CA SER A 3 -1.81 4.73 22.78
C SER A 3 -1.38 3.84 21.62
N LEU A 4 -2.22 3.70 20.60
CA LEU A 4 -1.81 3.06 19.36
C LEU A 4 -0.61 3.84 18.80
N SER A 5 0.49 3.16 18.51
CA SER A 5 1.64 3.78 17.87
C SER A 5 1.23 4.32 16.51
N LYS A 6 1.71 5.52 16.16
CA LYS A 6 1.49 6.12 14.85
C LYS A 6 2.20 5.30 13.79
N VAL A 7 1.52 5.05 12.68
CA VAL A 7 2.00 4.23 11.57
C VAL A 7 2.06 5.09 10.33
N HIS A 8 3.20 5.07 9.64
CA HIS A 8 3.45 5.91 8.47
C HIS A 8 3.35 5.08 7.19
N LEU A 9 2.45 5.51 6.31
CA LEU A 9 2.03 4.84 5.10
C LEU A 9 2.50 5.61 3.87
N LEU A 10 3.16 4.91 2.94
CA LEU A 10 3.37 5.36 1.58
C LEU A 10 2.37 4.67 0.66
N VAL A 11 1.71 5.43 -0.22
CA VAL A 11 0.80 4.88 -1.22
C VAL A 11 1.37 5.10 -2.61
N ILE A 12 1.67 4.01 -3.32
CA ILE A 12 2.05 4.07 -4.73
C ILE A 12 0.79 3.90 -5.57
N ALA A 13 0.37 5.00 -6.21
CA ALA A 13 -0.86 5.05 -6.99
C ALA A 13 -0.78 6.18 -8.03
N ASP A 14 -1.64 6.11 -9.04
CA ASP A 14 -2.03 7.29 -9.80
C ASP A 14 -2.93 8.18 -8.91
N LYS A 15 -2.50 9.41 -8.64
CA LYS A 15 -3.21 10.37 -7.76
C LYS A 15 -4.64 10.70 -8.22
N SER A 16 -4.96 10.47 -9.50
CA SER A 16 -6.30 10.67 -10.05
C SER A 16 -7.23 9.47 -9.84
N SER A 17 -6.75 8.40 -9.22
CA SER A 17 -7.50 7.15 -9.05
C SER A 17 -8.67 7.34 -8.09
N PRO A 18 -9.92 7.15 -8.51
CA PRO A 18 -11.10 7.33 -7.65
C PRO A 18 -11.10 6.39 -6.45
N GLU A 19 -10.42 5.24 -6.56
CA GLU A 19 -10.31 4.26 -5.48
C GLU A 19 -9.57 4.83 -4.25
N LEU A 20 -8.77 5.89 -4.40
CA LEU A 20 -8.07 6.55 -3.29
C LEU A 20 -9.03 7.16 -2.26
N GLN A 21 -10.31 7.35 -2.59
CA GLN A 21 -11.33 7.81 -1.65
C GLN A 21 -11.42 6.93 -0.40
N VAL A 22 -11.13 5.62 -0.51
CA VAL A 22 -11.13 4.70 0.63
C VAL A 22 -10.10 5.09 1.70
N LEU A 23 -9.04 5.82 1.35
CA LEU A 23 -8.02 6.26 2.30
C LEU A 23 -8.57 7.30 3.30
N SER A 24 -9.70 7.93 3.00
CA SER A 24 -10.37 8.84 3.95
C SER A 24 -10.94 8.14 5.18
N THR A 25 -11.10 6.81 5.14
CA THR A 25 -11.61 6.01 6.26
C THR A 25 -10.51 5.34 7.08
N LEU A 26 -9.24 5.71 6.87
CA LEU A 26 -8.13 5.15 7.63
C LEU A 26 -8.25 5.48 9.12
N PRO A 27 -7.82 4.57 10.02
CA PRO A 27 -7.76 4.84 11.44
C PRO A 27 -6.90 6.07 11.77
N SER A 28 -7.22 6.77 12.86
CA SER A 28 -6.53 8.01 13.26
C SER A 28 -5.06 7.85 13.62
N ASN A 29 -4.59 6.61 13.84
CA ASN A 29 -3.19 6.30 14.09
C ASN A 29 -2.39 6.04 12.80
N VAL A 30 -3.01 6.13 11.62
CA VAL A 30 -2.31 6.03 10.32
C VAL A 30 -2.10 7.43 9.75
N GLU A 31 -0.86 7.72 9.37
CA GLU A 31 -0.48 8.92 8.64
C GLU A 31 -0.01 8.54 7.25
N ILE A 32 -0.63 9.13 6.23
CA ILE A 32 -0.17 9.04 4.86
C ILE A 32 0.96 10.05 4.69
N VAL A 33 2.18 9.56 4.51
CA VAL A 33 3.36 10.40 4.28
C VAL A 33 3.34 10.97 2.87
N ALA A 34 2.98 10.15 1.88
CA ALA A 34 2.80 10.57 0.49
C ALA A 34 1.91 9.60 -0.30
N ILE A 35 1.40 10.13 -1.41
CA ILE A 35 0.69 9.38 -2.46
C ILE A 35 1.31 9.77 -3.79
N GLY A 36 1.68 8.81 -4.63
CA GLY A 36 2.12 9.08 -6.00
C GLY A 36 2.97 7.98 -6.61
N LYS A 37 3.37 8.19 -7.86
CA LYS A 37 4.37 7.36 -8.55
C LYS A 37 5.79 7.73 -8.11
N PRO A 38 6.78 6.84 -8.27
CA PRO A 38 8.16 7.09 -7.82
C PRO A 38 8.75 8.45 -8.19
N ASN A 39 8.58 8.87 -9.45
CA ASN A 39 9.08 10.15 -9.98
C ASN A 39 8.39 11.38 -9.40
N GLU A 40 7.33 11.20 -8.60
CA GLU A 40 6.62 12.28 -7.92
C GLU A 40 7.01 12.39 -6.44
N LEU A 41 7.88 11.50 -5.94
CA LEU A 41 8.24 11.39 -4.53
C LEU A 41 9.56 12.11 -4.18
N ASP A 42 10.19 12.80 -5.14
CA ASP A 42 11.47 13.50 -4.94
C ASP A 42 11.41 14.63 -3.88
N HIS A 43 10.20 15.06 -3.51
CA HIS A 43 9.98 16.06 -2.47
C HIS A 43 10.09 15.50 -1.05
N LEU A 44 10.14 14.17 -0.88
CA LEU A 44 10.26 13.53 0.42
C LEU A 44 11.67 13.70 0.99
N THR A 45 11.73 14.16 2.24
CA THR A 45 12.97 14.24 3.00
C THR A 45 13.46 12.86 3.43
N LEU A 46 14.75 12.74 3.77
CA LEU A 46 15.32 11.50 4.31
C LEU A 46 14.58 11.02 5.57
N GLN A 47 14.16 11.94 6.44
CA GLN A 47 13.41 11.60 7.65
C GLN A 47 12.03 11.02 7.31
N GLN A 48 11.35 11.56 6.29
CA GLN A 48 10.06 11.03 5.84
C GLN A 48 10.24 9.63 5.25
N TRP A 49 11.23 9.44 4.38
CA TRP A 49 11.58 8.13 3.83
C TRP A 49 11.85 7.09 4.92
N ASP A 50 12.72 7.44 5.87
CA ASP A 50 13.07 6.56 6.98
C ASP A 50 11.87 6.26 7.89
N SER A 51 10.87 7.15 7.97
CA SER A 51 9.71 6.91 8.82
C SER A 51 8.70 5.90 8.26
N ILE A 52 8.73 5.61 6.96
CA ILE A 52 7.75 4.77 6.28
C ILE A 52 7.91 3.32 6.73
N SER A 53 6.81 2.74 7.24
CA SER A 53 6.77 1.35 7.72
C SER A 53 5.81 0.47 6.95
N ILE A 54 4.88 1.08 6.20
CA ILE A 54 3.93 0.39 5.32
C ILE A 54 3.96 1.00 3.92
N LEU A 55 3.96 0.15 2.89
CA LEU A 55 3.77 0.53 1.49
C LEU A 55 2.49 -0.12 0.96
N LEU A 56 1.58 0.69 0.44
CA LEU A 56 0.39 0.25 -0.27
C LEU A 56 0.56 0.47 -1.77
N ASN A 57 0.77 -0.61 -2.53
CA ASN A 57 0.71 -0.59 -4.00
C ASN A 57 -0.76 -0.64 -4.40
N PHE A 58 -1.27 0.50 -4.83
CA PHE A 58 -2.70 0.74 -5.00
C PHE A 58 -3.03 1.06 -6.45
N GLY A 59 -3.88 0.24 -7.05
CA GLY A 59 -4.34 0.40 -8.43
C GLY A 59 -4.64 -0.94 -9.09
N THR A 60 -5.20 -0.86 -10.29
CA THR A 60 -5.52 -2.04 -11.12
C THR A 60 -5.00 -1.88 -12.54
N GLY A 61 -4.60 -2.99 -13.16
CA GLY A 61 -4.15 -3.01 -14.56
C GLY A 61 -2.95 -2.10 -14.81
N VAL A 62 -3.03 -1.25 -15.84
CA VAL A 62 -1.93 -0.36 -16.25
C VAL A 62 -1.64 0.78 -15.26
N LYS A 63 -2.53 1.02 -14.29
CA LYS A 63 -2.39 2.08 -13.29
C LYS A 63 -1.67 1.62 -12.02
N ALA A 64 -1.54 0.31 -11.81
CA ALA A 64 -0.81 -0.23 -10.68
C ALA A 64 0.70 -0.06 -10.85
N ALA A 65 1.40 0.09 -9.73
CA ALA A 65 2.85 0.12 -9.73
C ALA A 65 3.40 -1.25 -10.16
N ARG A 66 4.42 -1.21 -11.01
CA ARG A 66 5.16 -2.38 -11.47
C ARG A 66 6.37 -2.63 -10.56
N LYS A 67 7.02 -3.76 -10.75
CA LYS A 67 8.32 -4.06 -10.12
C LYS A 67 9.29 -2.88 -10.20
N GLU A 68 9.44 -2.28 -11.37
CA GLU A 68 10.41 -1.20 -11.59
C GLU A 68 10.11 0.03 -10.72
N ASP A 69 8.82 0.32 -10.52
CA ASP A 69 8.40 1.46 -9.71
C ASP A 69 8.78 1.26 -8.24
N ILE A 70 8.52 0.06 -7.69
CA ILE A 70 8.85 -0.26 -6.31
C ILE A 70 10.36 -0.38 -6.12
N GLN A 71 11.06 -0.99 -7.08
CA GLN A 71 12.50 -1.17 -7.03
C GLN A 71 13.24 0.19 -7.07
N ALA A 72 12.71 1.18 -7.81
CA ALA A 72 13.29 2.53 -7.89
C ALA A 72 13.32 3.27 -6.55
N ILE A 73 12.40 2.97 -5.63
CA ILE A 73 12.31 3.61 -4.31
C ILE A 73 12.78 2.70 -3.17
N TRP A 74 13.10 1.45 -3.47
CA TRP A 74 13.37 0.41 -2.47
C TRP A 74 14.51 0.80 -1.52
N SER A 75 15.57 1.39 -2.06
CA SER A 75 16.74 1.81 -1.27
C SER A 75 16.42 2.89 -0.23
N ASN A 76 15.28 3.59 -0.34
CA ASN A 76 14.89 4.64 0.60
C ASN A 76 14.02 4.10 1.75
N LEU A 77 13.55 2.86 1.66
CA LEU A 77 12.51 2.28 2.51
C LEU A 77 13.09 1.43 3.66
N HIS A 78 14.03 1.99 4.42
CA HIS A 78 14.82 1.24 5.42
C HIS A 78 13.99 0.63 6.56
N ASN A 79 12.90 1.28 6.96
CA ASN A 79 12.04 0.81 8.05
C ASN A 79 10.76 0.14 7.56
N LEU A 80 10.68 -0.20 6.27
CA LEU A 80 9.54 -0.90 5.70
C LEU A 80 9.41 -2.28 6.34
N LYS A 81 8.20 -2.59 6.82
CA LYS A 81 7.87 -3.86 7.47
C LYS A 81 6.82 -4.64 6.70
N TRP A 82 5.92 -3.92 6.03
CA TRP A 82 4.78 -4.51 5.36
C TRP A 82 4.50 -3.81 4.03
N MET A 83 4.27 -4.62 3.01
CA MET A 83 3.81 -4.19 1.70
C MET A 83 2.50 -4.90 1.36
N HIS A 84 1.51 -4.11 0.92
CA HIS A 84 0.25 -4.65 0.41
C HIS A 84 0.05 -4.27 -1.04
N SER A 85 -0.34 -5.23 -1.88
CA SER A 85 -0.72 -5.01 -3.27
C SER A 85 -2.22 -5.25 -3.46
N THR A 86 -2.92 -4.31 -4.09
CA THR A 86 -4.34 -4.49 -4.43
C THR A 86 -4.59 -5.46 -5.59
N ILE A 87 -3.55 -6.12 -6.11
CA ILE A 87 -3.62 -7.04 -7.26
C ILE A 87 -3.40 -8.48 -6.81
N ALA A 88 -4.21 -9.43 -7.29
CA ALA A 88 -4.12 -10.84 -6.90
C ALA A 88 -2.86 -11.58 -7.45
N GLY A 89 -2.33 -11.16 -8.60
CA GLY A 89 -1.07 -11.65 -9.16
C GLY A 89 0.13 -10.83 -8.67
N LEU A 90 1.17 -11.50 -8.17
CA LEU A 90 2.36 -10.86 -7.60
C LEU A 90 3.62 -11.08 -8.43
N GLU A 91 3.59 -11.96 -9.42
CA GLU A 91 4.74 -12.41 -10.21
C GLU A 91 5.44 -11.22 -10.89
N HIS A 92 4.69 -10.21 -11.29
CA HIS A 92 5.17 -8.98 -11.92
C HIS A 92 5.68 -7.91 -10.93
N LEU A 93 5.63 -8.19 -9.63
CA LEU A 93 6.02 -7.28 -8.55
C LEU A 93 7.27 -7.77 -7.80
N LEU A 94 7.63 -9.05 -7.93
CA LEU A 94 8.73 -9.66 -7.19
C LEU A 94 10.11 -9.33 -7.79
N PHE A 95 11.05 -9.00 -6.92
CA PHE A 95 12.47 -8.76 -7.23
C PHE A 95 13.35 -9.28 -6.10
N ASP A 96 14.63 -9.52 -6.38
CA ASP A 96 15.53 -10.26 -5.48
C ASP A 96 15.63 -9.60 -4.10
N GLU A 97 15.74 -8.28 -4.06
CA GLU A 97 15.84 -7.53 -2.80
C GLU A 97 14.56 -7.63 -1.96
N LEU A 98 13.38 -7.66 -2.58
CA LEU A 98 12.10 -7.89 -1.89
C LEU A 98 12.00 -9.34 -1.38
N ILE A 99 12.38 -10.32 -2.20
CA ILE A 99 12.35 -11.75 -1.85
C ILE A 99 13.29 -12.06 -0.67
N GLN A 100 14.46 -11.42 -0.65
CA GLN A 100 15.47 -11.62 0.40
C GLN A 100 15.20 -10.79 1.66
N SER A 101 14.28 -9.84 1.60
CA SER A 101 13.95 -8.99 2.74
C SER A 101 13.08 -9.69 3.78
N SER A 102 12.99 -9.10 4.97
CA SER A 102 12.02 -9.47 6.01
C SER A 102 10.65 -8.81 5.82
N VAL A 103 10.45 -8.05 4.73
CA VAL A 103 9.18 -7.35 4.47
C VAL A 103 8.09 -8.37 4.19
N ILE A 104 7.00 -8.28 4.94
CA ILE A 104 5.82 -9.10 4.69
C ILE A 104 5.13 -8.55 3.44
N LEU A 105 4.92 -9.39 2.42
CA LEU A 105 4.14 -9.04 1.24
C LEU A 105 2.77 -9.72 1.29
N THR A 106 1.72 -8.92 1.16
CA THR A 106 0.32 -9.41 1.08
C THR A 106 -0.35 -8.89 -0.18
N ASN A 107 -1.42 -9.56 -0.60
CA ASN A 107 -2.16 -9.17 -1.79
C ASN A 107 -3.67 -9.35 -1.65
N ALA A 108 -4.43 -8.84 -2.62
CA ALA A 108 -5.88 -8.96 -2.67
C ALA A 108 -6.37 -10.29 -3.29
N LYS A 109 -5.62 -11.39 -3.16
CA LYS A 109 -6.08 -12.70 -3.62
C LYS A 109 -7.33 -13.07 -2.82
N GLN A 110 -8.46 -13.27 -3.51
CA GLN A 110 -9.82 -13.51 -2.96
C GLN A 110 -10.67 -12.29 -2.57
N CYS A 111 -10.50 -11.11 -3.18
CA CYS A 111 -11.56 -10.10 -3.18
C CYS A 111 -12.50 -10.32 -4.38
N PRO A 112 -13.61 -11.10 -4.25
CA PRO A 112 -14.60 -11.16 -5.32
C PRO A 112 -15.17 -9.76 -5.51
N ALA A 113 -15.22 -9.30 -6.77
CA ALA A 113 -15.76 -7.99 -7.16
C ALA A 113 -17.26 -7.79 -6.82
N GLN A 114 -17.88 -8.72 -6.11
CA GLN A 114 -19.29 -8.71 -5.71
C GLN A 114 -19.40 -8.98 -4.21
N TRP A 115 -19.23 -7.94 -3.41
CA TRP A 115 -19.92 -7.86 -2.12
C TRP A 115 -21.28 -7.21 -2.37
N THR A 116 -22.23 -7.98 -2.89
CA THR A 116 -23.65 -7.63 -2.69
C THR A 116 -23.96 -7.88 -1.22
N GLN A 117 -24.55 -6.91 -0.53
CA GLN A 117 -25.19 -7.14 0.75
C GLN A 117 -26.21 -8.28 0.59
N GLN A 118 -25.83 -9.51 0.91
CA GLN A 118 -26.78 -10.59 1.11
C GLN A 118 -27.00 -10.75 2.61
N GLU A 119 -28.14 -10.19 3.01
CA GLU A 119 -29.03 -10.54 4.12
C GLU A 119 -28.41 -11.33 5.28
N ILE A 120 -28.35 -10.67 6.44
CA ILE A 120 -28.25 -11.34 7.74
C ILE A 120 -29.55 -12.15 7.93
N PRO A 121 -29.52 -13.48 7.94
CA PRO A 121 -30.71 -14.26 8.27
C PRO A 121 -30.87 -14.29 9.78
N GLY A 122 -31.90 -13.61 10.29
CA GLY A 122 -32.23 -13.67 11.73
C GLY A 122 -32.87 -12.39 12.26
N SER A 123 -34.03 -12.04 11.73
CA SER A 123 -34.94 -11.10 12.40
C SER A 123 -36.37 -11.58 12.19
N SER A 124 -36.77 -12.57 12.97
CA SER A 124 -38.16 -12.91 13.28
C SER A 124 -38.19 -13.45 14.71
#